data_AF-A0A9E6FBZ8-F1
#
_entry.id   AF-A0A9E6FBZ8-F1
#
_cell.length_a   1.000
_cell.length_b   1.000
_cell.length_c   1.000
_cell.angle_alpha   90.00
_cell.angle_beta   90.00
_cell.angle_gamma   90.00
#
_symmetry.space_group_name_H-M   'P 1'
#
loop_
_entity.id
_entity.type
_entity.pdbx_description
1 polymer ?
#
loop_
_entity_poly.entity_id
_entity_poly.type
_entity_poly.pdbx_seq_one_letter_code
_entity_poly.pdbx_strand_id
1 'polypeptide(L)'
;MFEFLKFLTKRPSDKTILIGRIIFGILLIGVFYYNLIILGKGIDFPFVGKENILYVKYGITALGIIPLLLGITNLCLFKSKYVRIIQVIFGVILIYISSLIQESPSLDFDTLIFLMALLPLIAGASGKCITSKCLKYGQKITKVRV
;
A
#
# COMPACT_ATOMS: atom_id res chain seq x y z
N MET A 1 -17.32 -14.20 -21.21
CA MET A 1 -16.33 -13.10 -21.28
C MET A 1 -16.89 -11.74 -20.80
N PHE A 2 -18.11 -11.35 -21.19
CA PHE A 2 -18.74 -10.08 -20.77
C PHE A 2 -18.98 -9.93 -19.25
N GLU A 3 -19.24 -11.02 -18.52
CA GLU A 3 -19.48 -10.96 -17.07
C GLU A 3 -18.20 -10.77 -16.24
N PHE A 4 -17.06 -11.31 -16.70
CA PHE A 4 -15.78 -11.14 -16.02
C PHE A 4 -15.27 -9.69 -16.15
N LEU A 5 -15.50 -9.07 -17.31
CA LEU A 5 -15.26 -7.64 -17.51
C LEU A 5 -16.19 -6.79 -16.63
N LYS A 6 -17.47 -7.17 -16.49
CA LYS A 6 -18.40 -6.50 -15.56
C LYS A 6 -17.97 -6.62 -14.10
N PHE A 7 -17.46 -7.78 -13.69
CA PHE A 7 -16.88 -8.01 -12.37
C PHE A 7 -15.68 -7.10 -12.12
N LEU A 8 -14.77 -6.97 -13.10
CA LEU A 8 -13.62 -6.06 -13.02
C LEU A 8 -14.02 -4.58 -13.03
N THR A 9 -15.16 -4.21 -13.64
CA THR A 9 -15.68 -2.83 -13.57
C THR A 9 -16.35 -2.49 -12.24
N LYS A 10 -16.90 -3.48 -11.54
CA LYS A 10 -17.64 -3.24 -10.29
C LYS A 10 -16.68 -2.91 -9.15
N ARG A 11 -16.99 -1.85 -8.41
CA ARG A 11 -16.26 -1.46 -7.20
C ARG A 11 -16.43 -2.54 -6.12
N PRO A 12 -15.35 -3.03 -5.48
CA PRO A 12 -15.45 -3.96 -4.37
C PRO A 12 -16.16 -3.32 -3.17
N SER A 13 -16.75 -4.15 -2.30
CA SER A 13 -17.45 -3.67 -1.11
C SER A 13 -16.51 -2.94 -0.15
N ASP A 14 -17.03 -2.00 0.63
CA ASP A 14 -16.23 -1.26 1.62
C ASP A 14 -15.52 -2.22 2.60
N LYS A 15 -16.21 -3.30 3.03
CA LYS A 15 -15.61 -4.33 3.88
C LYS A 15 -14.43 -5.02 3.19
N THR A 16 -14.59 -5.39 1.92
CA THR A 16 -13.52 -6.00 1.11
C THR A 16 -12.32 -5.07 0.98
N ILE A 17 -12.54 -3.76 0.77
CA ILE A 17 -11.47 -2.77 0.68
C ILE A 17 -10.71 -2.66 2.01
N LEU A 18 -11.43 -2.61 3.14
CA LEU A 18 -10.80 -2.52 4.47
C LEU A 18 -10.02 -3.78 4.82
N ILE A 19 -10.61 -4.96 4.61
CA ILE A 19 -9.95 -6.26 4.82
C ILE A 19 -8.70 -6.37 3.94
N GLY A 20 -8.81 -6.00 2.66
CA GLY A 20 -7.69 -5.99 1.74
C GLY A 20 -6.53 -5.11 2.20
N ARG A 21 -6.83 -3.92 2.76
CA ARG A 21 -5.80 -3.04 3.33
C ARG A 21 -5.12 -3.63 4.57
N ILE A 22 -5.88 -4.28 5.45
CA ILE A 22 -5.35 -4.94 6.65
C ILE A 22 -4.42 -6.09 6.24
N ILE A 23 -4.90 -6.98 5.38
CA ILE A 23 -4.11 -8.13 4.89
C ILE A 23 -2.84 -7.64 4.19
N PHE A 24 -2.97 -6.63 3.33
CA PHE A 24 -1.83 -6.05 2.62
C PHE A 24 -0.80 -5.43 3.57
N GLY A 25 -1.26 -4.70 4.61
CA GLY A 25 -0.37 -4.13 5.63
C GLY A 25 0.36 -5.19 6.45
N ILE A 26 -0.34 -6.24 6.88
CA ILE A 26 0.26 -7.37 7.61
C ILE A 26 1.31 -8.08 6.74
N LEU A 27 0.98 -8.34 5.47
CA LEU A 27 1.92 -8.95 4.53
C LEU A 27 3.16 -8.07 4.34
N LEU A 28 3.00 -6.77 4.14
CA LEU A 28 4.14 -5.85 3.99
C LEU A 28 5.04 -5.87 5.22
N ILE A 29 4.47 -5.80 6.43
CA ILE A 29 5.23 -5.85 7.68
C ILE A 29 5.98 -7.18 7.77
N GLY A 30 5.30 -8.31 7.55
CA GLY A 30 5.91 -9.64 7.63
C GLY A 30 7.06 -9.81 6.64
N VAL A 31 6.85 -9.39 5.39
CA VAL A 31 7.83 -9.46 4.29
C VAL A 31 9.05 -8.60 4.62
N PHE A 32 8.87 -7.32 4.97
CA PHE A 32 9.98 -6.44 5.31
C PHE A 32 10.70 -6.84 6.60
N TYR A 33 9.95 -7.20 7.65
CA TYR A 33 10.53 -7.61 8.93
C TYR A 33 11.39 -8.85 8.78
N TYR A 34 10.87 -9.89 8.11
CA TYR A 34 11.62 -11.12 7.90
C TYR A 34 12.90 -10.88 7.10
N ASN A 35 12.86 -10.07 6.05
CA ASN A 35 14.01 -9.91 5.17
C ASN A 35 15.05 -8.90 5.69
N LEU A 36 14.59 -7.75 6.17
CA LEU A 36 15.49 -6.68 6.59
C LEU A 36 16.05 -6.91 8.00
N ILE A 37 15.22 -7.45 8.91
CA ILE A 37 15.56 -7.64 10.33
C ILE A 37 16.06 -9.06 10.60
N ILE A 38 15.30 -10.09 10.25
CA ILE A 38 15.68 -11.49 10.57
C ILE A 38 16.81 -11.98 9.66
N LEU A 39 16.65 -11.89 8.34
CA LEU A 39 17.70 -12.29 7.39
C LEU A 39 18.83 -11.27 7.31
N GLY A 40 18.60 -10.04 7.79
CA GLY A 40 19.63 -9.02 7.86
C GLY A 40 20.07 -8.46 6.51
N LYS A 41 19.28 -8.60 5.43
CA LYS A 41 19.67 -8.16 4.08
C LYS A 41 20.21 -6.72 4.06
N GLY A 42 21.24 -6.51 3.24
CA GLY A 42 21.82 -5.19 3.00
C GLY A 42 20.83 -4.28 2.28
N ILE A 43 20.93 -2.97 2.53
CA ILE A 43 20.22 -1.95 1.76
C ILE A 43 21.25 -0.93 1.30
N ASP A 44 21.32 -0.71 0.00
CA ASP A 44 22.24 0.26 -0.59
C ASP A 44 21.54 1.62 -0.74
N PHE A 45 21.43 2.35 0.38
CA PHE A 45 20.96 3.73 0.33
C PHE A 45 22.13 4.69 0.03
N PRO A 46 22.11 5.42 -1.09
CA PRO A 46 23.22 6.30 -1.48
C PRO A 46 23.41 7.51 -0.56
N PHE A 47 22.43 7.82 0.30
CA PHE A 47 22.42 9.02 1.15
C PHE A 47 22.47 8.73 2.65
N VAL A 48 22.58 7.46 3.05
CA VAL A 48 22.51 7.06 4.48
C VAL A 48 23.83 6.43 4.90
N GLY A 49 24.49 7.04 5.88
CA GLY A 49 25.69 6.49 6.51
C GLY A 49 25.43 5.13 7.17
N LYS A 50 26.45 4.26 7.22
CA LYS A 50 26.34 2.86 7.70
C LYS A 50 25.76 2.75 9.13
N GLU A 51 25.99 3.76 9.95
CA GLU A 51 25.50 3.87 11.33
C GLU A 51 23.97 3.96 11.45
N ASN A 52 23.26 4.40 10.40
CA ASN A 52 21.81 4.61 10.43
C ASN A 52 21.00 3.53 9.68
N ILE A 53 21.65 2.49 9.15
CA ILE A 53 21.00 1.44 8.34
C ILE A 53 19.90 0.72 9.13
N LEU A 54 20.12 0.46 10.42
CA LEU A 54 19.13 -0.22 11.27
C LEU A 54 17.83 0.59 11.39
N TYR A 55 17.92 1.91 11.57
CA TYR A 55 16.76 2.80 11.63
C TYR A 55 16.03 2.84 10.30
N VAL A 56 16.75 2.83 9.17
CA VAL A 56 16.15 2.76 7.83
C VAL A 56 15.38 1.45 7.63
N LYS A 57 15.94 0.31 8.08
CA LYS A 57 15.26 -0.99 8.02
C LYS A 57 13.94 -0.98 8.79
N TYR A 58 13.92 -0.41 9.99
CA TYR A 58 12.70 -0.23 10.76
C TYR A 58 11.71 0.74 10.10
N GLY A 59 12.21 1.84 9.53
CA GLY A 59 11.39 2.81 8.80
C GLY A 59 10.69 2.20 7.59
N ILE A 60 11.39 1.38 6.81
CA ILE A 60 10.80 0.64 5.67
C ILE A 60 9.75 -0.35 6.15
N THR A 61 10.05 -1.10 7.22
CA THR A 61 9.10 -2.06 7.80
C THR A 61 7.83 -1.34 8.29
N ALA A 62 7.96 -0.14 8.84
CA ALA A 62 6.85 0.68 9.32
C ALA A 62 5.91 1.15 8.19
N LEU A 63 6.30 1.11 6.91
CA LEU A 63 5.41 1.47 5.80
C LEU A 63 4.17 0.58 5.73
N GLY A 64 4.27 -0.68 6.16
CA GLY A 64 3.12 -1.58 6.22
C GLY A 64 2.08 -1.19 7.30
N ILE A 65 2.45 -0.36 8.27
CA ILE A 65 1.53 0.15 9.30
C ILE A 65 0.49 1.09 8.67
N ILE A 66 0.86 1.87 7.65
CA ILE A 66 -0.02 2.84 6.99
C ILE A 66 -1.31 2.19 6.44
N PRO A 67 -1.24 1.18 5.55
CA PRO A 67 -2.46 0.52 5.06
C PRO A 67 -3.21 -0.21 6.18
N LEU A 68 -2.50 -0.72 7.19
CA LEU A 68 -3.10 -1.40 8.34
C LEU A 68 -3.97 -0.45 9.17
N LEU A 69 -3.45 0.72 9.55
CA LEU A 69 -4.20 1.76 10.27
C LEU A 69 -5.39 2.26 9.45
N LEU A 70 -5.21 2.51 8.15
CA LEU A 70 -6.29 2.94 7.26
C LEU A 70 -7.37 1.85 7.07
N GLY A 71 -7.01 0.58 7.21
CA GLY A 71 -7.92 -0.56 7.18
C GLY A 71 -8.72 -0.72 8.46
N ILE A 72 -8.07 -0.62 9.63
CA ILE A 72 -8.73 -0.76 10.95
C ILE A 72 -9.66 0.42 11.23
N THR A 73 -9.15 1.65 11.06
CA THR A 73 -9.86 2.84 11.51
C THR A 73 -10.94 3.32 10.53
N ASN A 74 -10.90 2.86 9.28
CA ASN A 74 -11.71 3.39 8.19
C ASN A 74 -11.71 4.93 8.15
N LEU A 75 -10.55 5.52 8.43
CA LEU A 75 -10.33 6.96 8.40
C LEU A 75 -10.23 7.44 6.96
N CYS A 76 -10.90 8.57 6.70
CA CYS A 76 -10.84 9.27 5.43
C CYS A 76 -10.29 10.66 5.71
N LEU A 77 -9.00 10.84 5.46
CA LEU A 77 -8.28 12.08 5.73
C LEU A 77 -8.36 13.07 4.56
N PHE A 78 -8.59 12.57 3.35
CA PHE A 78 -8.50 13.37 2.13
C PHE A 78 -9.65 13.10 1.15
N LYS A 79 -9.92 14.08 0.26
CA LYS A 79 -10.83 13.89 -0.87
C LYS A 79 -10.33 12.76 -1.77
N SER A 80 -11.27 12.08 -2.44
CA SER A 80 -10.99 10.91 -3.29
C SER A 80 -9.86 11.12 -4.31
N LYS A 81 -9.74 12.31 -4.93
CA LYS A 81 -8.65 12.63 -5.87
C LYS A 81 -7.26 12.50 -5.23
N TYR A 82 -7.10 12.99 -4.00
CA TYR A 82 -5.82 12.93 -3.28
C TYR A 82 -5.52 11.52 -2.77
N VAL A 83 -6.53 10.78 -2.33
CA VAL A 83 -6.35 9.37 -1.93
C VAL A 83 -5.80 8.53 -3.08
N ARG A 84 -6.25 8.78 -4.33
CA ARG A 84 -5.70 8.12 -5.53
C ARG A 84 -4.23 8.45 -5.73
N ILE A 85 -3.87 9.73 -5.64
CA ILE A 85 -2.48 10.18 -5.81
C ILE A 85 -1.58 9.55 -4.73
N ILE A 86 -2.01 9.54 -3.47
CA ILE A 86 -1.26 8.93 -2.37
C ILE A 86 -1.07 7.43 -2.59
N GLN A 87 -2.08 6.70 -3.07
CA GLN A 87 -1.95 5.27 -3.40
C GLN A 87 -0.93 5.02 -4.51
N VAL A 88 -0.92 5.87 -5.56
CA VAL A 88 0.09 5.78 -6.62
C VAL A 88 1.48 6.06 -6.07
N ILE A 89 1.66 7.16 -5.33
CA ILE A 89 2.95 7.52 -4.71
C ILE A 89 3.45 6.40 -3.80
N PHE A 90 2.56 5.83 -2.97
CA PHE A 90 2.91 4.72 -2.09
C PHE A 90 3.41 3.49 -2.87
N GLY A 91 2.78 3.16 -4.00
CA GLY A 91 3.27 2.11 -4.88
C GLY A 91 4.64 2.41 -5.50
N VAL A 92 4.87 3.64 -5.97
CA VAL A 92 6.18 4.06 -6.49
C VAL A 92 7.27 3.95 -5.43
N ILE A 93 6.98 4.35 -4.18
CA ILE A 93 7.90 4.21 -3.05
C ILE A 93 8.26 2.74 -2.80
N LEU A 94 7.28 1.83 -2.85
CA LEU A 94 7.53 0.40 -2.67
C LEU A 94 8.41 -0.18 -3.79
N ILE A 95 8.20 0.22 -5.05
CA ILE A 95 9.06 -0.19 -6.17
C ILE A 95 10.49 0.31 -5.95
N TYR A 96 10.64 1.58 -5.58
CA TYR A 96 11.95 2.16 -5.32
C TYR A 96 12.66 1.43 -4.18
N ILE A 97 11.98 1.16 -3.06
CA ILE A 97 12.54 0.39 -1.95
C ILE A 97 12.96 -1.01 -2.39
N SER A 98 12.14 -1.68 -3.21
CA SER A 98 12.47 -2.99 -3.77
C SER A 98 13.79 -2.97 -4.54
N SER A 99 14.09 -1.89 -5.29
CA SER A 99 15.32 -1.77 -6.08
C SER A 99 16.57 -1.49 -5.25
N LEU A 100 16.43 -1.11 -3.98
CA LEU A 100 17.55 -0.78 -3.08
C LEU A 100 17.98 -1.94 -2.19
N ILE A 101 17.19 -3.02 -2.16
CA ILE A 101 17.48 -4.18 -1.32
C ILE A 101 18.43 -5.09 -2.09
N GLN A 102 19.51 -5.53 -1.44
CA GLN A 102 20.50 -6.39 -2.09
C GLN A 102 19.91 -7.79 -2.36
N GLU A 103 20.16 -8.31 -3.57
CA GLU A 103 19.73 -9.65 -3.96
C GLU A 103 20.32 -10.71 -3.03
N SER A 104 19.51 -11.72 -2.69
CA SER A 104 19.94 -12.90 -1.95
C SER A 104 19.49 -14.17 -2.67
N PRO A 105 20.26 -15.26 -2.62
CA PRO A 105 19.96 -16.49 -3.36
C PRO A 105 18.69 -17.24 -2.92
N SER A 106 18.06 -16.86 -1.80
CA SER A 106 16.82 -17.48 -1.31
C SER A 106 15.61 -16.57 -1.51
N LEU A 107 14.70 -17.02 -2.38
CA LEU A 107 13.44 -16.40 -2.80
C LEU A 107 13.60 -15.00 -3.42
N ASP A 108 13.01 -14.84 -4.62
CA ASP A 108 12.98 -13.63 -5.44
C ASP A 108 12.09 -12.54 -4.78
N PHE A 109 12.54 -12.07 -3.62
CA PHE A 109 11.84 -11.17 -2.70
C PHE A 109 11.60 -9.80 -3.33
N ASP A 110 12.53 -9.36 -4.16
CA ASP A 110 12.41 -8.13 -4.93
C ASP A 110 11.23 -8.25 -5.90
N THR A 111 11.07 -9.43 -6.52
CA THR A 111 9.91 -9.75 -7.36
C THR A 111 8.60 -9.73 -6.57
N LEU A 112 8.60 -10.21 -5.31
CA LEU A 112 7.40 -10.19 -4.46
C LEU A 112 7.02 -8.76 -4.04
N ILE A 113 7.97 -7.94 -3.57
CA ILE A 113 7.68 -6.54 -3.20
C ILE A 113 7.26 -5.75 -4.43
N PHE A 114 7.94 -5.94 -5.55
CA PHE A 114 7.57 -5.33 -6.81
C PHE A 114 6.12 -5.67 -7.21
N LEU A 115 5.73 -6.95 -7.11
CA LEU A 115 4.36 -7.37 -7.33
C LEU A 115 3.38 -6.75 -6.33
N MET A 116 3.77 -6.67 -5.05
CA MET A 116 2.96 -6.02 -4.01
C MET A 116 2.81 -4.52 -4.27
N ALA A 117 3.80 -3.86 -4.88
CA ALA A 117 3.76 -2.45 -5.23
C ALA A 117 2.80 -2.15 -6.40
N LEU A 118 2.51 -3.13 -7.27
CA LEU A 118 1.50 -2.99 -8.32
C LEU A 118 0.08 -2.85 -7.75
N LEU A 119 -0.21 -3.47 -6.61
CA LEU A 119 -1.54 -3.38 -5.98
C LEU A 119 -1.96 -1.93 -5.65
N PRO A 120 -1.17 -1.14 -4.89
CA PRO A 120 -1.49 0.27 -4.64
C PRO A 120 -1.46 1.14 -5.90
N LEU A 121 -0.60 0.83 -6.89
CA LEU A 121 -0.60 1.52 -8.19
C LEU A 121 -1.93 1.33 -8.94
N ILE A 122 -2.37 0.08 -9.10
CA ILE A 122 -3.64 -0.26 -9.75
C ILE A 122 -4.81 0.30 -8.95
N ALA A 123 -4.76 0.22 -7.62
CA ALA A 123 -5.77 0.80 -6.75
C ALA A 123 -5.91 2.32 -6.93
N GLY A 124 -4.80 3.05 -6.98
CA GLY A 124 -4.78 4.50 -7.19
C GLY A 124 -5.23 4.90 -8.60
N ALA A 125 -4.66 4.25 -9.63
CA ALA A 125 -5.01 4.48 -11.03
C ALA A 125 -6.50 4.21 -11.31
N SER A 126 -7.02 3.08 -10.83
CA SER A 126 -8.43 2.73 -11.02
C SER A 126 -9.38 3.54 -10.13
N GLY A 127 -8.91 4.02 -8.97
CA GLY A 127 -9.75 4.68 -7.97
C GLY A 127 -10.80 3.76 -7.32
N LYS A 128 -10.73 2.45 -7.58
CA LYS A 128 -11.75 1.48 -7.15
C LYS A 128 -11.58 1.06 -5.68
N CYS A 129 -10.38 1.18 -5.12
CA CYS A 129 -10.05 0.79 -3.73
C CYS A 129 -10.16 1.94 -2.72
N ILE A 130 -11.18 2.79 -2.89
CA ILE A 130 -11.52 3.90 -1.99
C ILE A 130 -12.86 3.57 -1.34
N THR A 131 -13.03 3.76 -0.03
CA THR A 131 -14.29 3.48 0.70
C THR A 131 -15.36 4.53 0.42
N SER A 132 -16.64 4.18 0.62
CA SER A 132 -17.76 5.07 0.30
C SER A 132 -17.74 6.34 1.16
N LYS A 133 -17.30 6.19 2.41
CA LYS A 133 -17.02 7.29 3.34
C LYS A 133 -16.00 8.28 2.77
N CYS A 134 -14.94 7.79 2.12
CA CYS A 134 -13.90 8.63 1.52
C CYS A 134 -14.37 9.29 0.21
N LEU A 135 -15.28 8.65 -0.53
CA LEU A 135 -15.88 9.24 -1.74
C LEU A 135 -16.79 10.43 -1.40
N LYS A 136 -17.49 10.37 -0.27
CA LYS A 136 -18.39 11.43 0.21
C LYS A 136 -17.68 12.50 1.06
N TYR A 137 -16.38 12.33 1.33
CA TYR A 137 -15.62 13.21 2.20
C TYR A 137 -15.55 14.64 1.62
N GLY A 138 -16.05 15.62 2.37
CA GLY A 138 -16.08 17.03 1.98
C GLY A 138 -17.16 17.39 0.94
N GLN A 139 -18.14 16.52 0.68
CA GLN A 139 -19.34 16.90 -0.08
C GLN A 139 -20.27 17.75 0.80
N LYS A 140 -20.72 18.91 0.30
CA LYS A 140 -21.81 19.68 0.93
C LYS A 140 -23.11 18.89 0.73
N ILE A 141 -23.86 18.66 1.81
CA ILE A 141 -25.19 18.04 1.74
C ILE A 141 -26.13 19.05 1.07
N THR A 142 -26.42 18.85 -0.22
CA THR A 142 -27.24 19.80 -1.00
C THR A 142 -28.72 19.42 -1.04
N LYS A 143 -29.10 18.19 -0.70
CA LYS A 143 -30.50 17.78 -0.55
C LYS A 143 -30.64 16.72 0.56
N VAL A 144 -31.35 17.08 1.62
CA VAL A 144 -31.95 16.10 2.55
C VAL A 144 -33.28 15.69 1.91
N ARG A 145 -33.39 14.44 1.48
CA ARG A 145 -34.68 13.88 1.05
C ARG A 145 -35.30 13.31 2.32
N VAL A 146 -36.21 14.08 2.92
CA VAL A 146 -37.08 13.64 4.04
C VAL A 146 -38.15 12.72 3.48
#